data_AF-A0A915HXC5-F1
#
_entry.id   AF-A0A915HXC5-F1
#
_cell.length_a   1.000
_cell.length_b   1.000
_cell.length_c   1.000
_cell.angle_alpha   90.00
_cell.angle_beta   90.00
_cell.angle_gamma   90.00
#
_symmetry.space_group_name_H-M   'P 1'
#
loop_
_entity.id
_entity.type
_entity.pdbx_description
1 polymer ?
#
loop_
_entity_poly.entity_id
_entity_poly.type
_entity_poly.pdbx_seq_one_letter_code
_entity_poly.pdbx_strand_id
1 'polypeptide(L)'
;MIKNNNEENASISNKIALSMRYIEGGTKVKRLKFGKLSKEFIIRPNSDRSQIHYKMSSGCIPNKINNIKIADILEIRGGWATDGFNKVSSKKWFNDIVNENQCFSVLFRKPRVLNKCIDLVCNNVEIRDAWIKCLQYLVDSIKKEAWHFNEENWLKNKFKEADTNDNGSLSFNEIYALLDQLNLEISYNHAKMLFKEANKDKTADEKGKQVLNFEEFKLYFLGLTKRTDLLDIMREYSDNNNVCWSPDELQKFMISQGFGKITMEKCQKLINDFEPEEVNRRSLVFSCQGFRKMMLSEIYGSIYDLSKLKVYQDMDKPLVQYFIKSSHNTYLCGHQLHGDSTVEGYITALKCGYKLLERK
;
A
#
# COMPACT_ATOMS: atom_id res chain seq x y z
N MET A 1 -3.99 32.86 -8.25
CA MET A 1 -4.19 31.68 -7.37
C MET A 1 -3.49 30.40 -7.87
N ILE A 2 -3.39 30.14 -9.19
CA ILE A 2 -2.70 28.93 -9.70
C ILE A 2 -1.15 29.01 -9.61
N LYS A 3 -0.54 30.22 -9.74
CA LYS A 3 0.93 30.39 -9.63
C LYS A 3 1.48 30.15 -8.22
N ASN A 4 0.79 30.63 -7.17
CA ASN A 4 1.24 30.46 -5.78
C ASN A 4 1.24 28.99 -5.33
N ASN A 5 0.28 28.18 -5.80
CA ASN A 5 0.24 26.75 -5.49
C ASN A 5 1.41 25.97 -6.12
N ASN A 6 1.92 26.40 -7.28
CA ASN A 6 3.05 25.72 -7.94
C ASN A 6 4.38 26.03 -7.26
N GLU A 7 4.58 27.26 -6.79
CA GLU A 7 5.78 27.65 -6.04
C GLU A 7 5.82 27.04 -4.64
N GLU A 8 4.68 26.96 -3.94
CA GLU A 8 4.59 26.24 -2.67
C GLU A 8 4.83 24.74 -2.83
N ASN A 9 4.24 24.10 -3.84
CA ASN A 9 4.47 22.68 -4.11
C ASN A 9 5.93 22.37 -4.49
N ALA A 10 6.58 23.25 -5.25
CA ALA A 10 8.00 23.12 -5.59
C ALA A 10 8.90 23.32 -4.36
N SER A 11 8.58 24.29 -3.50
CA SER A 11 9.30 24.55 -2.25
C SER A 11 9.17 23.39 -1.25
N ILE A 12 7.97 22.81 -1.11
CA ILE A 12 7.70 21.63 -0.28
C ILE A 12 8.47 20.42 -0.82
N SER A 13 8.44 20.20 -2.15
CA SER A 13 9.17 19.10 -2.79
C SER A 13 10.68 19.20 -2.59
N ASN A 14 11.25 20.41 -2.68
CA ASN A 14 12.67 20.65 -2.43
C ASN A 14 13.06 20.41 -0.97
N LYS A 15 12.23 20.84 0.00
CA LYS A 15 12.46 20.58 1.43
C LYS A 15 12.42 19.08 1.77
N ILE A 16 11.50 18.34 1.15
CA ILE A 16 11.42 16.88 1.32
C ILE A 16 12.64 16.21 0.69
N ALA A 17 13.07 16.63 -0.50
CA ALA A 17 14.24 16.05 -1.17
C ALA A 17 15.53 16.22 -0.34
N LEU A 18 15.74 17.39 0.27
CA LEU A 18 16.86 17.64 1.18
C LEU A 18 16.78 16.76 2.44
N SER A 19 15.60 16.68 3.04
CA SER A 19 15.35 15.82 4.21
C SER A 19 15.55 14.34 3.88
N MET A 20 15.19 13.91 2.66
CA MET A 20 15.35 12.54 2.17
C MET A 20 16.83 12.17 2.03
N ARG A 21 17.61 13.02 1.35
CA ARG A 21 19.07 12.82 1.22
C ARG A 21 19.75 12.69 2.58
N TYR A 22 19.30 13.48 3.56
CA TYR A 22 19.82 13.42 4.91
C TYR A 22 19.56 12.07 5.59
N ILE A 23 18.32 11.55 5.53
CA ILE A 23 18.00 10.25 6.15
C ILE A 23 18.61 9.06 5.38
N GLU A 24 18.83 9.17 4.08
CA GLU A 24 19.50 8.18 3.23
C GLU A 24 20.98 7.99 3.61
N GLY A 25 21.65 9.07 4.05
CA GLY A 25 23.01 9.03 4.59
C GLY A 25 23.13 8.23 5.90
N GLY A 26 22.00 7.91 6.53
CA GLY A 26 21.92 7.15 7.78
C GLY A 26 21.99 8.03 9.01
N THR A 27 21.09 7.77 9.94
CA THR A 27 20.90 8.57 11.16
C THR A 27 21.18 7.73 12.38
N LYS A 28 22.00 8.26 13.30
CA LYS A 28 22.20 7.66 14.62
C LYS A 28 20.98 7.94 15.52
N VAL A 29 20.43 6.88 16.09
CA VAL A 29 19.29 6.92 17.00
C VAL A 29 19.48 5.93 18.13
N LYS A 30 18.76 6.13 19.23
CA LYS A 30 18.59 5.15 20.31
C LYS A 30 17.18 4.57 20.23
N ARG A 31 17.01 3.35 20.71
CA ARG A 31 15.71 2.69 20.79
C ARG A 31 15.31 2.52 22.24
N LEU A 32 14.08 2.88 22.57
CA LEU A 32 13.47 2.49 23.83
C LEU A 32 12.84 1.10 23.66
N LYS A 33 13.21 0.16 24.54
CA LYS A 33 12.60 -1.18 24.57
C LYS A 33 12.62 -1.73 25.99
N PHE A 34 11.48 -2.23 26.46
CA PHE A 34 11.33 -2.77 27.81
C PHE A 34 11.84 -1.82 28.91
N GLY A 35 11.59 -0.52 28.74
CA GLY A 35 11.97 0.53 29.68
C GLY A 35 13.47 0.84 29.76
N LYS A 36 14.29 0.34 28.81
CA LYS A 36 15.72 0.64 28.70
C LYS A 36 16.03 1.25 27.34
N LEU A 37 16.96 2.21 27.33
CA LEU A 37 17.52 2.75 26.10
C LEU A 37 18.64 1.83 25.58
N SER A 38 18.62 1.55 24.28
CA SER A 38 19.70 0.84 23.61
C SER A 38 20.95 1.71 23.48
N LYS A 39 22.07 1.07 23.11
CA LYS A 39 23.19 1.77 22.48
C LYS A 39 22.72 2.45 21.19
N GLU A 40 23.44 3.48 20.76
CA GLU A 40 23.18 4.13 19.48
C GLU A 40 23.39 3.15 18.32
N PHE A 41 22.50 3.23 17.34
CA PHE A 41 22.58 2.50 16.10
C PHE A 41 22.10 3.35 14.93
N ILE A 42 22.41 2.91 13.72
CA ILE A 42 22.06 3.64 12.50
C ILE A 42 20.78 3.07 11.90
N ILE A 43 19.85 3.96 11.59
CA ILE A 43 18.67 3.71 10.77
C ILE A 43 18.84 4.40 9.41
N ARG A 44 18.41 3.76 8.33
CA ARG A 44 18.37 4.37 6.99
C ARG A 44 17.34 3.67 6.10
N PRO A 45 16.71 4.36 5.14
CA PRO A 45 16.01 3.70 4.04
C PRO A 45 16.98 2.87 3.20
N ASN A 46 16.49 1.81 2.55
CA ASN A 46 17.21 1.12 1.48
C ASN A 46 17.17 1.94 0.17
N SER A 47 17.94 1.50 -0.84
CA SER A 47 18.17 2.24 -2.08
C SER A 47 16.90 2.53 -2.89
N ASP A 48 15.94 1.61 -2.87
CA ASP A 48 14.62 1.75 -3.51
C ASP A 48 13.56 2.39 -2.57
N ARG A 49 13.95 2.78 -1.36
CA ARG A 49 13.10 3.38 -0.32
C ARG A 49 11.89 2.53 0.09
N SER A 50 11.91 1.24 -0.22
CA SER A 50 10.80 0.31 0.11
C SER A 50 10.84 -0.18 1.56
N GLN A 51 11.99 -0.05 2.24
CA GLN A 51 12.21 -0.54 3.60
C GLN A 51 13.12 0.38 4.42
N ILE A 52 12.86 0.47 5.73
CA ILE A 52 13.81 1.03 6.71
C ILE A 52 14.70 -0.11 7.20
N HIS A 53 16.01 0.04 7.08
CA HIS A 53 17.00 -0.92 7.56
C HIS A 53 17.69 -0.39 8.81
N TYR A 54 17.90 -1.28 9.79
CA TYR A 54 18.65 -0.95 10.98
C TYR A 54 19.41 -2.15 11.55
N LYS A 55 20.60 -1.90 12.08
CA LYS A 55 21.48 -2.90 12.69
C LYS A 55 21.68 -2.56 14.16
N MET A 56 21.24 -3.43 15.08
CA MET A 56 21.56 -3.27 16.50
C MET A 56 22.75 -4.16 16.86
N SER A 57 23.74 -3.60 17.55
CA SER A 57 24.87 -4.35 18.07
C SER A 57 24.44 -5.19 19.27
N SER A 58 24.27 -6.49 19.05
CA SER A 58 24.02 -7.47 20.12
C SER A 58 25.31 -8.22 20.42
N GLY A 59 25.87 -8.04 21.62
CA GLY A 59 27.21 -8.49 22.01
C GLY A 59 27.50 -10.00 21.93
N CYS A 60 26.55 -10.84 21.54
CA CYS A 60 26.72 -12.29 21.48
C CYS A 60 26.10 -12.96 20.23
N ILE A 61 25.51 -12.21 19.28
CA ILE A 61 24.87 -12.77 18.08
C ILE A 61 25.29 -11.93 16.87
N PRO A 62 25.66 -12.53 15.72
CA PRO A 62 26.00 -11.78 14.51
C PRO A 62 24.91 -10.75 14.17
N ASN A 63 25.36 -9.55 13.81
CA ASN A 63 24.52 -8.36 13.60
C ASN A 63 23.41 -8.61 12.56
N LYS A 64 22.24 -9.07 13.01
CA LYS A 64 21.08 -9.26 12.13
C LYS A 64 20.55 -7.91 11.68
N ILE A 65 20.52 -7.70 10.35
CA ILE A 65 19.82 -6.57 9.75
C ILE A 65 18.33 -6.76 10.02
N ASN A 66 17.72 -5.80 10.69
CA ASN A 66 16.29 -5.73 10.81
C ASN A 66 15.74 -4.76 9.77
N ASN A 67 14.57 -5.08 9.24
CA ASN A 67 13.86 -4.24 8.29
C ASN A 67 12.39 -4.00 8.70
N ILE A 68 11.88 -2.86 8.25
CA ILE A 68 10.47 -2.48 8.31
C ILE A 68 10.08 -2.11 6.88
N LYS A 69 9.14 -2.83 6.27
CA LYS A 69 8.63 -2.45 4.94
C LYS A 69 7.78 -1.20 5.10
N ILE A 70 8.01 -0.20 4.24
CA ILE A 70 7.20 1.04 4.27
C ILE A 70 5.73 0.72 4.01
N ALA A 71 5.44 -0.24 3.13
CA ALA A 71 4.08 -0.71 2.84
C ALA A 71 3.35 -1.30 4.06
N ASP A 72 4.08 -1.78 5.08
CA ASP A 72 3.50 -2.34 6.30
C ASP A 72 3.30 -1.29 7.40
N ILE A 73 3.74 -0.03 7.19
CA ILE A 73 3.59 1.05 8.17
C ILE A 73 2.12 1.42 8.27
N LEU A 74 1.60 1.33 9.50
CA LEU A 74 0.23 1.69 9.83
C LEU A 74 0.15 3.15 10.26
N GLU A 75 1.11 3.59 11.08
CA GLU A 75 1.10 4.91 11.69
C GLU A 75 2.51 5.34 12.11
N ILE A 76 2.76 6.64 12.03
CA ILE A 76 3.97 7.28 12.55
C ILE A 76 3.53 8.28 13.60
N ARG A 77 4.05 8.17 14.82
CA ARG A 77 3.70 9.04 15.96
C ARG A 77 4.92 9.85 16.39
N GLY A 78 4.77 11.14 16.60
CA GLY A 78 5.78 11.99 17.23
C GLY A 78 5.65 11.99 18.75
N GLY A 79 6.75 12.23 19.46
CA GLY A 79 6.76 12.38 20.91
C GLY A 79 6.62 11.08 21.68
N TRP A 80 6.11 11.17 22.91
CA TRP A 80 5.91 10.04 23.82
C TRP A 80 4.54 9.37 23.67
N ALA A 81 4.05 9.29 22.44
CA ALA A 81 2.70 8.84 22.11
C ALA A 81 2.55 7.30 22.03
N THR A 82 3.37 6.54 22.77
CA THR A 82 3.30 5.07 22.84
C THR A 82 3.43 4.57 24.28
N ASP A 83 2.91 3.37 24.54
CA ASP A 83 3.02 2.72 25.85
C ASP A 83 4.46 2.56 26.34
N GLY A 84 5.39 2.34 25.41
CA GLY A 84 6.81 2.21 25.73
C GLY A 84 7.34 3.47 26.40
N PHE A 85 7.08 4.63 25.78
CA PHE A 85 7.46 5.93 26.32
C PHE A 85 6.67 6.30 27.58
N ASN A 86 5.34 6.10 27.59
CA ASN A 86 4.49 6.41 28.74
C ASN A 86 4.88 5.62 30.01
N LYS A 87 5.39 4.39 29.88
CA LYS A 87 5.87 3.60 31.02
C LYS A 87 7.15 4.15 31.67
N VAL A 88 7.93 4.95 30.95
CA VAL A 88 9.19 5.53 31.46
C VAL A 88 9.13 7.04 31.67
N SER A 89 8.12 7.73 31.12
CA SER A 89 7.96 9.19 31.26
C SER A 89 7.76 9.65 32.70
N SER A 90 7.32 8.77 33.61
CA SER A 90 7.26 9.08 35.05
C SER A 90 8.61 8.97 35.76
N LYS A 91 9.65 8.43 35.11
CA LYS A 91 10.97 8.20 35.73
C LYS A 91 11.87 9.42 35.53
N LYS A 92 12.37 9.98 36.64
CA LYS A 92 13.25 11.16 36.63
C LYS A 92 14.44 11.05 35.68
N TRP A 93 15.18 9.93 35.73
CA TRP A 93 16.34 9.69 34.86
C TRP A 93 16.01 9.79 33.37
N PHE A 94 14.77 9.45 32.98
CA PHE A 94 14.37 9.45 31.58
C PHE A 94 14.10 10.87 31.11
N ASN A 95 13.35 11.65 31.88
CA ASN A 95 13.05 13.06 31.57
C ASN A 95 14.30 13.95 31.57
N ASP A 96 15.30 13.62 32.40
CA ASP A 96 16.56 14.36 32.45
C ASP A 96 17.43 14.12 31.20
N ILE A 97 17.24 12.99 30.50
CA ILE A 97 18.11 12.54 29.39
C ILE A 97 17.43 12.64 28.04
N VAL A 98 16.12 12.43 27.97
CA VAL A 98 15.36 12.29 26.73
C VAL A 98 14.36 13.42 26.60
N ASN A 99 14.43 14.16 25.50
CA ASN A 99 13.44 15.17 25.15
C ASN A 99 12.32 14.54 24.31
N GLU A 100 11.06 14.82 24.67
CA GLU A 100 9.89 14.37 23.92
C GLU A 100 9.96 14.78 22.44
N ASN A 101 10.39 16.00 22.15
CA ASN A 101 10.48 16.50 20.78
C ASN A 101 11.57 15.83 19.93
N GLN A 102 12.42 15.00 20.53
CA GLN A 102 13.39 14.18 19.81
C GLN A 102 12.90 12.75 19.57
N CYS A 103 11.71 12.40 20.05
CA CYS A 103 11.18 11.06 19.99
C CYS A 103 10.17 10.90 18.85
N PHE A 104 10.19 9.72 18.23
CA PHE A 104 9.12 9.29 17.33
C PHE A 104 9.00 7.78 17.35
N SER A 105 7.86 7.27 16.91
CA SER A 105 7.53 5.86 16.91
C SER A 105 6.93 5.43 15.59
N VAL A 106 7.30 4.24 15.12
CA VAL A 106 6.74 3.65 13.90
C VAL A 106 5.95 2.41 14.26
N LEU A 107 4.66 2.42 13.96
CA LEU A 107 3.74 1.30 14.14
C LEU A 107 3.57 0.60 12.80
N PHE A 108 3.75 -0.72 12.78
CA PHE A 108 3.71 -1.49 11.54
C PHE A 108 3.16 -2.89 11.78
N ARG A 109 2.54 -3.45 10.73
CA ARG A 109 1.96 -4.79 10.75
C ARG A 109 3.06 -5.85 10.72
N LYS A 110 2.88 -6.93 11.49
CA LYS A 110 3.64 -8.18 11.32
C LYS A 110 2.68 -9.37 11.29
N PRO A 111 2.98 -10.46 10.56
CA PRO A 111 2.06 -11.59 10.37
C PRO A 111 1.48 -12.22 11.66
N ARG A 112 2.17 -12.06 12.81
CA ARG A 112 1.79 -12.68 14.09
C ARG A 112 1.50 -11.67 15.22
N VAL A 113 1.62 -10.36 14.97
CA VAL A 113 1.44 -9.32 15.99
C VAL A 113 0.68 -8.16 15.37
N LEU A 114 -0.52 -7.88 15.90
CA LEU A 114 -1.46 -6.93 15.29
C LEU A 114 -0.87 -5.52 15.15
N ASN A 115 -0.04 -5.06 16.10
CA ASN A 115 0.56 -3.71 16.10
C ASN A 115 1.96 -3.74 16.70
N LYS A 116 3.01 -3.99 15.89
CA LYS A 116 4.38 -3.90 16.39
C LYS A 116 4.85 -2.44 16.36
N CYS A 117 5.42 -1.97 17.46
CA CYS A 117 5.99 -0.63 17.56
C CYS A 117 7.52 -0.66 17.66
N ILE A 118 8.16 0.37 17.09
CA ILE A 118 9.54 0.74 17.41
C ILE A 118 9.59 2.19 17.89
N ASP A 119 10.01 2.36 19.14
CA ASP A 119 10.16 3.66 19.80
C ASP A 119 11.61 4.15 19.63
N LEU A 120 11.79 5.31 18.98
CA LEU A 120 13.09 5.86 18.59
C LEU A 120 13.33 7.23 19.20
N VAL A 121 14.58 7.48 19.57
CA VAL A 121 15.06 8.75 20.10
C VAL A 121 16.18 9.26 19.19
N CYS A 122 15.95 10.41 18.57
CA CYS A 122 16.91 11.11 17.72
C CYS A 122 17.84 11.99 18.55
N ASN A 123 18.94 12.42 17.93
CA ASN A 123 19.90 13.31 18.57
C ASN A 123 19.41 14.77 18.64
N ASN A 124 18.50 15.17 17.75
CA ASN A 124 17.90 16.50 17.74
C ASN A 124 16.48 16.47 17.13
N VAL A 125 15.77 17.59 17.25
CA VAL A 125 14.37 17.74 16.84
C VAL A 125 14.26 17.78 15.31
N GLU A 126 15.23 18.40 14.64
CA GLU A 126 15.25 18.56 13.18
C GLU A 126 15.34 17.22 12.47
N ILE A 127 16.19 16.32 12.99
CA ILE A 127 16.33 14.94 12.51
C ILE A 127 15.02 14.18 12.70
N ARG A 128 14.39 14.31 13.88
CA ARG A 128 13.11 13.66 14.16
C ARG A 128 12.05 14.11 13.17
N ASP A 129 11.94 15.42 12.93
CA ASP A 129 10.96 15.99 12.01
C ASP A 129 11.23 15.59 10.56
N ALA A 130 12.50 15.53 10.14
CA ALA A 130 12.88 15.02 8.84
C ALA A 130 12.43 13.56 8.66
N TRP A 131 12.65 12.71 9.67
CA TRP A 131 12.19 11.31 9.63
C TRP A 131 10.68 11.17 9.52
N ILE A 132 9.90 11.88 10.35
CA ILE A 132 8.44 11.82 10.30
C ILE A 132 7.94 12.28 8.92
N LYS A 133 8.41 13.43 8.43
CA LYS A 133 7.99 13.99 7.14
C LYS A 133 8.34 13.06 5.97
N CYS A 134 9.57 12.55 5.92
CA CYS A 134 10.01 11.66 4.86
C CYS A 134 9.26 10.32 4.88
N LEU A 135 9.08 9.71 6.06
CA LEU A 135 8.34 8.45 6.14
C LEU A 135 6.88 8.61 5.75
N GLN A 136 6.23 9.69 6.19
CA GLN A 136 4.85 10.00 5.79
C GLN A 136 4.76 10.17 4.26
N TYR A 137 5.69 10.92 3.67
CA TYR A 137 5.77 11.09 2.23
C TYR A 137 5.94 9.75 1.48
N LEU A 138 6.79 8.83 1.97
CA LEU A 138 6.98 7.52 1.35
C LEU A 138 5.70 6.66 1.43
N VAL A 139 5.03 6.65 2.59
CA VAL A 139 3.76 5.93 2.76
C VAL A 139 2.69 6.48 1.81
N ASP A 140 2.58 7.80 1.69
CA ASP A 140 1.62 8.44 0.80
C ASP A 140 1.98 8.24 -0.68
N SER A 141 3.28 8.18 -1.01
CA SER A 141 3.76 7.89 -2.36
C SER A 141 3.40 6.46 -2.78
N ILE A 142 3.57 5.46 -1.91
CA ILE A 142 3.15 4.07 -2.19
C ILE A 142 1.64 4.00 -2.45
N LYS A 143 0.83 4.71 -1.65
CA LYS A 143 -0.62 4.78 -1.85
C LYS A 143 -0.99 5.43 -3.19
N LYS A 144 -0.27 6.49 -3.60
CA LYS A 144 -0.45 7.13 -4.90
C LYS A 144 0.02 6.23 -6.06
N GLU A 145 1.14 5.53 -5.92
CA GLU A 145 1.62 4.57 -6.92
C GLU A 145 0.62 3.43 -7.13
N ALA A 146 -0.01 2.93 -6.06
CA ALA A 146 -1.09 1.96 -6.18
C ALA A 146 -2.28 2.50 -7.00
N TRP A 147 -2.58 3.80 -6.89
CA TRP A 147 -3.64 4.47 -7.67
C TRP A 147 -3.25 4.70 -9.15
N HIS A 148 -1.96 4.92 -9.41
CA HIS A 148 -1.38 5.13 -10.74
C HIS A 148 -0.72 3.87 -11.34
N PHE A 149 -1.04 2.69 -10.81
CA PHE A 149 -0.44 1.43 -11.26
C PHE A 149 -0.51 1.30 -12.78
N ASN A 150 0.66 1.29 -13.43
CA ASN A 150 0.81 1.05 -14.86
C ASN A 150 1.22 -0.42 -15.04
N GLU A 151 0.25 -1.24 -15.44
CA GLU A 151 0.43 -2.70 -15.61
C GLU A 151 1.56 -3.00 -16.60
N GLU A 152 1.72 -2.21 -17.66
CA GLU A 152 2.78 -2.41 -18.64
C GLU A 152 4.17 -2.14 -18.08
N ASN A 153 4.36 -1.04 -17.34
CA ASN A 153 5.65 -0.75 -16.70
C ASN A 153 6.00 -1.78 -15.63
N TRP A 154 4.99 -2.25 -14.89
CA TRP A 154 5.16 -3.34 -13.95
C TRP A 154 5.58 -4.63 -14.66
N LEU A 155 4.94 -4.97 -15.78
CA LEU A 155 5.32 -6.12 -16.61
C LEU A 155 6.73 -5.99 -17.18
N LYS A 156 7.15 -4.80 -17.63
CA LYS A 156 8.52 -4.53 -18.10
C LYS A 156 9.54 -4.80 -17.00
N ASN A 157 9.26 -4.37 -15.78
CA ASN A 157 10.15 -4.63 -14.64
C ASN A 157 10.18 -6.12 -14.28
N LYS A 158 9.03 -6.80 -14.27
CA LYS A 158 8.97 -8.25 -14.03
C LYS A 158 9.65 -9.08 -15.11
N PHE A 159 9.56 -8.64 -16.36
CA PHE A 159 10.30 -9.24 -17.47
C PHE A 159 11.80 -9.16 -17.22
N LYS A 160 12.32 -7.97 -16.91
CA LYS A 160 13.75 -7.76 -16.60
C LYS A 160 14.23 -8.53 -15.36
N GLU A 161 13.39 -8.63 -14.32
CA GLU A 161 13.70 -9.41 -13.12
C GLU A 161 13.76 -10.92 -13.41
N ALA A 162 12.93 -11.40 -14.34
CA ALA A 162 12.87 -12.81 -14.72
C ALA A 162 13.92 -13.21 -15.77
N ASP A 163 14.43 -12.26 -16.55
CA ASP A 163 15.49 -12.46 -17.56
C ASP A 163 16.85 -12.60 -16.86
N THR A 164 17.10 -13.77 -16.30
CA THR A 164 18.29 -14.02 -15.47
C THR A 164 19.58 -14.13 -16.28
N ASN A 165 19.46 -14.38 -17.59
CA ASN A 165 20.59 -14.53 -18.50
C ASN A 165 20.82 -13.28 -19.37
N ASP A 166 19.98 -12.24 -19.21
CA ASP A 166 20.04 -10.95 -19.91
C ASP A 166 20.05 -11.09 -21.43
N ASN A 167 19.32 -12.10 -21.95
CA ASN A 167 19.24 -12.36 -23.39
C ASN A 167 18.07 -11.64 -24.08
N GLY A 168 17.30 -10.84 -23.33
CA GLY A 168 16.17 -10.07 -23.83
C GLY A 168 14.92 -10.90 -24.12
N SER A 169 14.87 -12.16 -23.66
CA SER A 169 13.78 -13.11 -23.85
C SER A 169 13.61 -14.00 -22.62
N LEU A 170 12.43 -14.57 -22.44
CA LEU A 170 12.15 -15.44 -21.29
C LEU A 170 11.92 -16.88 -21.72
N SER A 171 12.69 -17.79 -21.14
CA SER A 171 12.40 -19.21 -21.23
C SER A 171 11.19 -19.59 -20.37
N PHE A 172 10.56 -20.73 -20.68
CA PHE A 172 9.45 -21.24 -19.87
C PHE A 172 9.84 -21.43 -18.39
N ASN A 173 11.08 -21.83 -18.11
CA ASN A 173 11.54 -22.04 -16.73
C ASN A 173 11.64 -20.72 -15.96
N GLU A 174 12.11 -19.65 -16.59
CA GLU A 174 12.16 -18.31 -15.99
C GLU A 174 10.76 -17.77 -15.72
N ILE A 175 9.83 -17.95 -16.67
CA ILE A 175 8.42 -17.58 -16.48
C ILE A 175 7.79 -18.39 -15.35
N TYR A 176 8.02 -19.70 -15.29
CA TYR A 176 7.44 -20.54 -14.25
C TYR A 176 7.98 -20.19 -12.86
N ALA A 177 9.28 -19.84 -12.76
CA ALA A 177 9.86 -19.32 -11.52
C ALA A 177 9.26 -17.95 -11.14
N LEU A 178 8.99 -17.08 -12.11
CA LEU A 178 8.29 -15.81 -11.86
C LEU A 178 6.86 -16.03 -11.34
N LEU A 179 6.11 -17.01 -11.86
CA LEU A 179 4.77 -17.33 -11.37
C LEU A 179 4.78 -17.77 -9.89
N ASP A 180 5.77 -18.58 -9.50
CA ASP A 180 5.98 -18.98 -8.11
C ASP A 180 6.31 -17.78 -7.21
N GLN A 181 7.18 -16.88 -7.67
CA GLN A 181 7.50 -15.63 -6.95
C GLN A 181 6.29 -14.70 -6.80
N LEU A 182 5.39 -14.68 -7.78
CA LEU A 182 4.14 -13.92 -7.75
C LEU A 182 3.03 -14.61 -6.94
N ASN A 183 3.29 -15.80 -6.40
CA ASN A 183 2.34 -16.61 -5.64
C ASN A 183 1.05 -16.91 -6.45
N LEU A 184 1.21 -17.20 -7.74
CA LEU A 184 0.14 -17.61 -8.64
C LEU A 184 0.10 -19.14 -8.74
N GLU A 185 -0.87 -19.78 -8.07
CA GLU A 185 -1.06 -21.22 -8.12
C GLU A 185 -1.67 -21.65 -9.46
N ILE A 186 -0.81 -22.02 -10.43
CA ILE A 186 -1.23 -22.47 -11.76
C ILE A 186 -0.58 -23.82 -12.05
N SER A 187 -1.34 -24.75 -12.63
CA SER A 187 -0.78 -26.03 -13.04
C SER A 187 0.29 -25.85 -14.12
N TYR A 188 1.38 -26.61 -14.02
CA TYR A 188 2.46 -26.63 -15.00
C TYR A 188 1.94 -26.79 -16.45
N ASN A 189 0.95 -27.67 -16.65
CA ASN A 189 0.36 -27.92 -17.97
C ASN A 189 -0.38 -26.71 -18.53
N HIS A 190 -1.18 -26.02 -17.70
CA HIS A 190 -1.89 -24.81 -18.11
C HIS A 190 -0.91 -23.67 -18.42
N ALA A 191 0.08 -23.46 -17.53
CA ALA A 191 1.12 -22.46 -17.75
C ALA A 191 1.89 -22.72 -19.06
N LYS A 192 2.18 -23.98 -19.38
CA LYS A 192 2.88 -24.37 -20.62
C LYS A 192 2.02 -24.25 -21.87
N MET A 193 0.71 -24.46 -21.76
CA MET A 193 -0.23 -24.23 -22.86
C MET A 193 -0.27 -22.75 -23.23
N LEU A 194 -0.46 -21.86 -22.24
CA LEU A 194 -0.44 -20.41 -22.46
C LEU A 194 0.88 -19.92 -23.05
N PHE A 195 1.99 -20.53 -22.66
CA PHE A 195 3.32 -20.18 -23.19
C PHE A 195 3.39 -20.45 -24.69
N LYS A 196 2.85 -21.59 -25.14
CA LYS A 196 2.78 -21.93 -26.56
C LYS A 196 1.83 -21.03 -27.33
N GLU A 197 0.71 -20.63 -26.73
CA GLU A 197 -0.26 -19.72 -27.36
C GLU A 197 0.30 -18.30 -27.51
N ALA A 198 1.10 -17.85 -26.55
CA ALA A 198 1.72 -16.54 -26.57
C ALA A 198 2.91 -16.45 -27.54
N ASN A 199 3.64 -17.55 -27.76
CA ASN A 199 4.80 -17.63 -28.65
C ASN A 199 4.40 -17.66 -30.13
N LYS A 200 4.10 -16.48 -30.69
CA LYS A 200 3.68 -16.31 -32.08
C LYS A 200 4.86 -16.25 -33.03
N ASP A 201 5.96 -15.65 -32.60
CA ASP A 201 7.17 -15.42 -33.40
C ASP A 201 8.04 -16.68 -33.47
N LYS A 202 7.75 -17.69 -32.62
CA LYS A 202 8.48 -18.96 -32.49
C LYS A 202 9.96 -18.73 -32.20
N THR A 203 10.23 -17.67 -31.44
CA THR A 203 11.57 -17.23 -31.11
C THR A 203 12.27 -18.33 -30.32
N ALA A 204 13.53 -18.60 -30.64
CA ALA A 204 14.33 -19.61 -29.97
C ALA A 204 15.62 -19.01 -29.43
N ASP A 205 16.07 -19.50 -28.27
CA ASP A 205 17.39 -19.18 -27.73
C ASP A 205 18.51 -19.80 -28.57
N GLU A 206 19.76 -19.48 -28.23
CA GLU A 206 20.97 -20.02 -28.89
C GLU A 206 21.03 -21.57 -28.89
N LYS A 207 20.24 -22.23 -28.04
CA LYS A 207 20.14 -23.69 -27.90
C LYS A 207 18.92 -24.27 -28.62
N GLY A 208 18.18 -23.46 -29.38
CA GLY A 208 16.99 -23.86 -30.13
C GLY A 208 15.74 -24.05 -29.27
N LYS A 209 15.75 -23.64 -28.00
CA LYS A 209 14.56 -23.70 -27.12
C LYS A 209 13.70 -22.48 -27.31
N GLN A 210 12.39 -22.71 -27.35
CA GLN A 210 11.41 -21.65 -27.50
C GLN A 210 11.42 -20.68 -26.31
N VAL A 211 11.42 -19.39 -26.60
CA VAL A 211 11.44 -18.26 -25.65
C VAL A 211 10.38 -17.23 -26.04
N LEU A 212 9.98 -16.37 -25.09
CA LEU A 212 9.09 -15.25 -25.35
C LEU A 212 9.85 -13.93 -25.31
N ASN A 213 9.67 -13.08 -26.31
CA ASN A 213 10.07 -11.68 -26.21
C ASN A 213 9.11 -10.90 -25.28
N PHE A 214 9.36 -9.61 -25.05
CA PHE A 214 8.53 -8.81 -24.15
C PHE A 214 7.05 -8.73 -24.58
N GLU A 215 6.76 -8.57 -25.88
CA GLU A 215 5.38 -8.47 -26.37
C GLU A 215 4.63 -9.80 -26.22
N GLU A 216 5.31 -10.92 -26.47
CA GLU A 216 4.76 -12.25 -26.24
C GLU A 216 4.59 -12.55 -24.75
N PHE A 217 5.52 -12.12 -23.89
CA PHE A 217 5.35 -12.20 -22.44
C PHE A 217 4.16 -11.38 -21.95
N LYS A 218 3.92 -10.19 -22.52
CA LYS A 218 2.72 -9.39 -22.23
C LYS A 218 1.46 -10.16 -22.62
N LEU A 219 1.42 -10.80 -23.80
CA LEU A 219 0.30 -11.65 -24.21
C LEU A 219 0.10 -12.85 -23.28
N TYR A 220 1.19 -13.50 -22.86
CA TYR A 220 1.16 -14.59 -21.88
C TYR A 220 0.51 -14.15 -20.58
N PHE A 221 0.92 -13.01 -20.02
CA PHE A 221 0.37 -12.48 -18.78
C PHE A 221 -1.09 -12.05 -18.92
N LEU A 222 -1.47 -11.45 -20.06
CA LEU A 222 -2.87 -11.14 -20.36
C LEU A 222 -3.74 -12.40 -20.45
N GLY A 223 -3.20 -13.50 -21.01
CA GLY A 223 -3.88 -14.80 -21.03
C GLY A 223 -4.10 -15.35 -19.62
N LEU A 224 -3.09 -15.24 -18.76
CA LEU A 224 -3.17 -15.65 -17.35
C LEU A 224 -4.19 -14.86 -16.53
N THR A 225 -4.27 -13.56 -16.76
CA THR A 225 -5.12 -12.64 -15.99
C THR A 225 -6.43 -12.32 -16.70
N LYS A 226 -6.74 -13.06 -17.77
CA LYS A 226 -7.94 -12.85 -18.57
C LYS A 226 -9.20 -13.04 -17.73
N ARG A 227 -9.98 -11.98 -17.61
CA ARG A 227 -11.26 -11.96 -16.93
C ARG A 227 -12.38 -12.06 -17.95
N THR A 228 -12.70 -13.29 -18.38
CA THR A 228 -13.74 -13.55 -19.38
C THR A 228 -15.10 -13.03 -18.92
N ASP A 229 -15.38 -13.13 -17.63
CA ASP A 229 -16.56 -12.56 -16.98
C ASP A 229 -16.71 -11.05 -17.21
N LEU A 230 -15.62 -10.28 -17.11
CA LEU A 230 -15.66 -8.84 -17.42
C LEU A 230 -15.89 -8.59 -18.91
N LEU A 231 -15.28 -9.39 -19.78
CA LEU A 231 -15.48 -9.27 -21.23
C LEU A 231 -16.94 -9.57 -21.63
N ASP A 232 -17.57 -10.55 -20.97
CA ASP A 232 -18.95 -10.93 -21.21
C ASP A 232 -19.92 -9.83 -20.76
N ILE A 233 -19.67 -9.21 -19.59
CA ILE A 233 -20.40 -8.01 -19.16
C ILE A 233 -20.23 -6.89 -20.19
N MET A 234 -19.01 -6.66 -20.68
CA MET A 234 -18.78 -5.61 -21.67
C MET A 234 -19.57 -5.82 -22.96
N ARG A 235 -19.63 -7.06 -23.42
CA ARG A 235 -20.43 -7.45 -24.57
C ARG A 235 -21.92 -7.23 -24.36
N GLU A 236 -22.44 -7.58 -23.19
CA GLU A 236 -23.87 -7.44 -22.85
C GLU A 236 -24.35 -5.99 -22.96
N TYR A 237 -23.52 -5.03 -22.54
CA TYR A 237 -23.86 -3.60 -22.54
C TYR A 237 -23.36 -2.85 -23.79
N SER A 238 -22.74 -3.55 -24.74
CA SER A 238 -22.32 -2.96 -26.00
C SER A 238 -23.36 -3.17 -27.10
N ASP A 239 -23.67 -2.11 -27.84
CA ASP A 239 -24.63 -2.17 -28.95
C ASP A 239 -24.09 -3.04 -30.11
N ASN A 240 -22.76 -3.19 -30.21
CA ASN A 240 -22.08 -3.94 -31.27
C ASN A 240 -21.39 -5.21 -30.77
N ASN A 241 -21.73 -5.70 -29.56
CA ASN A 241 -21.09 -6.85 -28.94
C ASN A 241 -19.55 -6.69 -28.80
N ASN A 242 -19.09 -5.45 -28.62
CA ASN A 242 -17.68 -5.12 -28.46
C ASN A 242 -17.21 -5.32 -27.02
N VAL A 243 -15.91 -5.44 -26.84
CA VAL A 243 -15.24 -5.51 -25.52
C VAL A 243 -14.70 -4.14 -25.06
N CYS A 244 -15.33 -3.08 -25.56
CA CYS A 244 -15.07 -1.70 -25.19
C CYS A 244 -16.40 -0.92 -25.21
N TRP A 245 -16.46 0.16 -24.44
CA TRP A 245 -17.65 0.99 -24.32
C TRP A 245 -17.37 2.43 -24.72
N SER A 246 -18.31 3.02 -25.45
CA SER A 246 -18.50 4.46 -25.58
C SER A 246 -19.01 5.08 -24.26
N PRO A 247 -19.03 6.42 -24.12
CA PRO A 247 -19.60 7.06 -22.93
C PRO A 247 -21.08 6.71 -22.72
N ASP A 248 -21.85 6.50 -23.80
CA ASP A 248 -23.25 6.11 -23.74
C ASP A 248 -23.42 4.67 -23.23
N GLU A 249 -22.63 3.72 -23.72
CA GLU A 249 -22.65 2.33 -23.24
C GLU A 249 -22.21 2.24 -21.77
N LEU A 250 -21.20 3.02 -21.37
CA LEU A 250 -20.81 3.14 -19.96
C LEU A 250 -21.95 3.72 -19.11
N GLN A 251 -22.67 4.74 -19.61
CA GLN A 251 -23.83 5.29 -18.91
C GLN A 251 -24.93 4.25 -18.72
N LYS A 252 -25.26 3.47 -19.76
CA LYS A 252 -26.24 2.37 -19.68
C LYS A 252 -25.87 1.38 -18.58
N PHE A 253 -24.61 0.95 -18.54
CA PHE A 253 -24.10 0.07 -17.48
C PHE A 253 -24.24 0.70 -16.09
N MET A 254 -23.78 1.94 -15.91
CA MET A 254 -23.83 2.60 -14.60
C MET A 254 -25.27 2.77 -14.07
N ILE A 255 -26.22 3.08 -14.96
CA ILE A 255 -27.64 3.16 -14.60
C ILE A 255 -28.18 1.79 -14.20
N SER A 256 -27.84 0.71 -14.93
CA SER A 256 -28.29 -0.64 -14.60
C SER A 256 -27.76 -1.13 -13.25
N GLN A 257 -26.56 -0.69 -12.86
CA GLN A 257 -25.96 -0.98 -11.56
C GLN A 257 -26.51 -0.12 -10.41
N GLY A 258 -27.47 0.77 -10.66
CA GLY A 258 -28.13 1.55 -9.62
C GLY A 258 -27.42 2.86 -9.23
N PHE A 259 -26.46 3.36 -10.03
CA PHE A 259 -25.79 4.64 -9.77
C PHE A 259 -26.66 5.89 -10.07
N GLY A 260 -27.97 5.72 -10.26
CA GLY A 260 -28.93 6.82 -10.47
C GLY A 260 -28.69 7.58 -11.78
N LYS A 261 -29.14 8.85 -11.84
CA LYS A 261 -28.97 9.72 -13.02
C LYS A 261 -27.53 10.21 -13.18
N ILE A 262 -26.63 9.32 -13.59
CA ILE A 262 -25.27 9.70 -13.99
C ILE A 262 -25.30 10.45 -15.32
N THR A 263 -24.62 11.59 -15.42
CA THR A 263 -24.60 12.42 -16.64
C THR A 263 -23.58 11.92 -17.65
N MET A 264 -23.75 12.27 -18.92
CA MET A 264 -22.77 11.95 -19.98
C MET A 264 -21.41 12.58 -19.72
N GLU A 265 -21.37 13.82 -19.24
CA GLU A 265 -20.13 14.49 -18.82
C GLU A 265 -19.39 13.70 -17.72
N LYS A 266 -20.13 13.11 -16.78
CA LYS A 266 -19.55 12.28 -15.74
C LYS A 266 -18.97 11.00 -16.31
N CYS A 267 -19.63 10.36 -17.28
CA CYS A 267 -19.11 9.17 -17.96
C CYS A 267 -17.84 9.47 -18.76
N GLN A 268 -17.79 10.58 -19.49
CA GLN A 268 -16.56 11.02 -20.16
C GLN A 268 -15.42 11.27 -19.17
N LYS A 269 -15.73 11.88 -18.01
CA LYS A 269 -14.75 12.06 -16.94
C LYS A 269 -14.26 10.71 -16.38
N LEU A 270 -15.14 9.73 -16.18
CA LEU A 270 -14.75 8.38 -15.76
C LEU A 270 -13.77 7.75 -16.75
N ILE A 271 -14.03 7.87 -18.05
CA ILE A 271 -13.13 7.37 -19.08
C ILE A 271 -11.77 8.06 -18.95
N ASN A 272 -11.73 9.40 -18.84
CA ASN A 272 -10.48 10.13 -18.65
C ASN A 272 -9.71 9.73 -17.37
N ASP A 273 -10.43 9.46 -16.29
CA ASP A 273 -9.83 9.14 -14.98
C ASP A 273 -9.31 7.68 -14.93
N PHE A 274 -10.01 6.74 -15.57
CA PHE A 274 -9.75 5.30 -15.42
C PHE A 274 -9.11 4.62 -16.63
N GLU A 275 -9.32 5.11 -17.86
CA GLU A 275 -8.73 4.50 -19.05
C GLU A 275 -7.20 4.70 -19.06
N PRO A 276 -6.40 3.62 -19.10
CA PRO A 276 -4.94 3.72 -19.06
C PRO A 276 -4.32 4.25 -20.37
N GLU A 277 -4.91 3.90 -21.51
CA GLU A 277 -4.35 4.23 -22.82
C GLU A 277 -4.74 5.65 -23.28
N GLU A 278 -3.75 6.44 -23.67
CA GLU A 278 -3.99 7.84 -24.05
C GLU A 278 -4.80 7.96 -25.35
N VAL A 279 -4.56 7.06 -26.30
CA VAL A 279 -5.33 6.98 -27.56
C VAL A 279 -6.80 6.75 -27.26
N ASN A 280 -7.10 5.78 -26.39
CA ASN A 280 -8.47 5.47 -25.98
C ASN A 280 -9.12 6.63 -25.22
N ARG A 281 -8.40 7.31 -24.31
CA ARG A 281 -8.90 8.52 -23.63
C ARG A 281 -9.29 9.61 -24.62
N ARG A 282 -8.42 9.92 -25.59
CA ARG A 282 -8.67 10.96 -26.61
C ARG A 282 -9.87 10.61 -27.49
N SER A 283 -10.06 9.33 -27.78
CA SER A 283 -11.19 8.83 -28.57
C SER A 283 -12.44 8.48 -27.75
N LEU A 284 -12.42 8.73 -26.43
CA LEU A 284 -13.49 8.39 -25.48
C LEU A 284 -13.93 6.90 -25.55
N VAL A 285 -12.96 6.00 -25.71
CA VAL A 285 -13.15 4.56 -25.66
C VAL A 285 -12.78 4.04 -24.29
N PHE A 286 -13.68 3.30 -23.66
CA PHE A 286 -13.45 2.66 -22.36
C PHE A 286 -13.13 1.18 -22.55
N SER A 287 -11.88 0.81 -22.32
CA SER A 287 -11.39 -0.55 -22.51
C SER A 287 -11.73 -1.45 -21.32
N CYS A 288 -11.59 -2.76 -21.49
CA CYS A 288 -11.68 -3.71 -20.37
C CYS A 288 -10.66 -3.43 -19.26
N GLN A 289 -9.50 -2.84 -19.58
CA GLN A 289 -8.52 -2.45 -18.58
C GLN A 289 -9.01 -1.24 -17.77
N GLY A 290 -9.57 -0.23 -18.43
CA GLY A 290 -10.22 0.90 -17.78
C GLY A 290 -11.37 0.45 -16.88
N PHE A 291 -12.21 -0.47 -17.36
CA PHE A 291 -13.30 -1.07 -16.59
C PHE A 291 -12.79 -1.81 -15.36
N ARG A 292 -11.77 -2.66 -15.50
CA ARG A 292 -11.13 -3.36 -14.36
C ARG A 292 -10.59 -2.37 -13.33
N LYS A 293 -9.93 -1.28 -13.76
CA LYS A 293 -9.41 -0.24 -12.86
C LYS A 293 -10.54 0.48 -12.11
N MET A 294 -11.65 0.77 -12.78
CA MET A 294 -12.84 1.35 -12.16
C MET A 294 -13.45 0.40 -11.12
N MET A 295 -13.56 -0.89 -11.43
CA MET A 295 -14.06 -1.92 -10.49
C MET A 295 -13.13 -2.18 -9.31
N LEU A 296 -11.85 -1.81 -9.38
CA LEU A 296 -10.92 -1.85 -8.25
C LEU A 296 -10.90 -0.54 -7.46
N SER A 297 -11.59 0.50 -7.93
CA SER A 297 -11.66 1.78 -7.24
C SER A 297 -12.58 1.72 -6.02
N GLU A 298 -12.22 2.45 -4.97
CA GLU A 298 -13.01 2.55 -3.73
C GLU A 298 -14.42 3.12 -3.96
N ILE A 299 -14.64 3.85 -5.06
CA ILE A 299 -15.91 4.53 -5.31
C ILE A 299 -16.86 3.65 -6.12
N TYR A 300 -16.40 3.09 -7.23
CA TYR A 300 -17.27 2.39 -8.19
C TYR A 300 -17.21 0.88 -8.07
N GLY A 301 -16.18 0.34 -7.42
CA GLY A 301 -16.02 -1.08 -7.13
C GLY A 301 -16.42 -1.50 -5.71
N SER A 302 -16.84 -0.54 -4.87
CA SER A 302 -17.18 -0.83 -3.48
C SER A 302 -18.52 -1.53 -3.38
N ILE A 303 -18.52 -2.70 -2.73
CA ILE A 303 -19.75 -3.39 -2.31
C ILE A 303 -20.48 -2.65 -1.17
N TYR A 304 -19.80 -1.70 -0.51
CA TYR A 304 -20.39 -0.87 0.53
C TYR A 304 -21.08 0.34 -0.06
N ASP A 305 -22.26 0.66 0.48
CA ASP A 305 -22.93 1.93 0.26
C ASP A 305 -22.13 3.06 0.91
N LEU A 306 -21.43 3.83 0.07
CA LEU A 306 -20.54 4.90 0.51
C LEU A 306 -21.28 6.05 1.20
N SER A 307 -22.59 6.21 0.96
CA SER A 307 -23.41 7.21 1.67
C SER A 307 -23.47 6.93 3.17
N LYS A 308 -23.35 5.66 3.56
CA LYS A 308 -23.37 5.18 4.95
C LYS A 308 -22.01 5.22 5.64
N LEU A 309 -20.95 5.68 4.95
CA LEU A 309 -19.64 5.91 5.58
C LEU A 309 -19.63 7.15 6.47
N LYS A 310 -20.55 8.10 6.23
CA LYS A 310 -20.77 9.24 7.11
C LYS A 310 -21.90 8.91 8.10
N VAL A 311 -22.01 9.68 9.17
CA VAL A 311 -23.14 9.57 10.10
C VAL A 311 -24.44 9.83 9.32
N TYR A 312 -25.24 8.80 9.14
CA TYR A 312 -26.49 8.82 8.36
C TYR A 312 -27.72 8.45 9.20
N GLN A 313 -27.50 7.89 10.38
CA GLN A 313 -28.56 7.56 11.33
C GLN A 313 -29.00 8.83 12.04
N ASP A 314 -30.28 8.90 12.38
CA ASP A 314 -30.82 9.92 13.28
C ASP A 314 -30.11 9.79 14.64
N MET A 315 -29.37 10.83 15.03
CA MET A 315 -28.57 10.86 16.26
C MET A 315 -29.29 11.57 17.43
N ASP A 316 -30.56 11.98 17.25
CA ASP A 316 -31.34 12.71 18.25
C ASP A 316 -32.28 11.80 19.08
N LYS A 317 -32.33 10.51 18.78
CA LYS A 317 -33.08 9.53 19.57
C LYS A 317 -32.44 9.29 20.95
N PRO A 318 -33.18 8.74 21.93
CA PRO A 318 -32.62 8.36 23.23
C PRO A 318 -31.53 7.28 23.12
N LEU A 319 -30.53 7.29 24.02
CA LEU A 319 -29.37 6.40 23.99
C LEU A 319 -29.72 4.90 23.94
N VAL A 320 -30.83 4.51 24.56
CA VAL A 320 -31.33 3.12 24.59
C VAL A 320 -31.77 2.58 23.23
N GLN A 321 -31.92 3.45 22.22
CA GLN A 321 -32.29 3.05 20.86
C GLN A 321 -31.10 2.79 19.94
N TYR A 322 -29.86 2.91 20.44
CA TYR A 322 -28.65 2.67 19.65
C TYR A 322 -27.89 1.44 20.13
N PHE A 323 -27.31 0.71 19.18
CA PHE A 323 -26.25 -0.22 19.49
C PHE A 323 -24.94 0.53 19.72
N ILE A 324 -24.39 0.41 20.93
CA ILE A 324 -23.15 1.07 21.32
C ILE A 324 -22.00 0.08 21.20
N LYS A 325 -21.04 0.39 20.32
CA LYS A 325 -19.81 -0.38 20.18
C LYS A 325 -18.99 -0.31 21.49
N SER A 326 -18.90 -1.44 22.18
CA SER A 326 -18.41 -1.53 23.57
C SER A 326 -17.26 -2.53 23.69
N SER A 327 -16.25 -2.21 24.49
CA SER A 327 -15.07 -3.05 24.72
C SER A 327 -15.02 -3.47 26.18
N HIS A 328 -14.97 -4.78 26.41
CA HIS A 328 -14.71 -5.39 27.71
C HIS A 328 -13.20 -5.60 27.89
N ASN A 329 -12.70 -5.39 29.10
CA ASN A 329 -11.29 -5.47 29.46
C ASN A 329 -10.37 -4.72 28.47
N THR A 330 -10.71 -3.48 28.14
CA THR A 330 -10.03 -2.69 27.09
C THR A 330 -8.52 -2.57 27.29
N TYR A 331 -8.05 -2.65 28.54
CA TYR A 331 -6.64 -2.61 28.88
C TYR A 331 -5.86 -3.89 28.49
N LEU A 332 -6.50 -5.03 28.22
CA LEU A 332 -5.81 -6.29 27.92
C LEU A 332 -5.59 -6.45 26.40
N CYS A 333 -4.33 -6.53 25.98
CA CYS A 333 -3.96 -6.85 24.59
C CYS A 333 -3.52 -8.31 24.39
N GLY A 334 -3.82 -9.20 25.34
CA GLY A 334 -3.35 -10.58 25.34
C GLY A 334 -4.22 -11.53 26.17
N HIS A 335 -3.61 -12.55 26.75
CA HIS A 335 -4.31 -13.58 27.52
C HIS A 335 -5.06 -12.99 28.73
N GLN A 336 -6.28 -13.45 29.03
CA GLN A 336 -7.09 -12.89 30.12
C GLN A 336 -6.42 -12.99 31.50
N LEU A 337 -5.70 -14.08 31.75
CA LEU A 337 -5.05 -14.36 33.05
C LEU A 337 -3.63 -13.76 33.19
N HIS A 338 -2.88 -13.60 32.10
CA HIS A 338 -1.44 -13.27 32.13
C HIS A 338 -1.07 -12.12 31.19
N GLY A 339 -2.05 -11.50 30.54
CA GLY A 339 -1.84 -10.42 29.58
C GLY A 339 -1.46 -9.13 30.29
N ASP A 340 -0.49 -8.42 29.72
CA ASP A 340 -0.14 -7.09 30.19
C ASP A 340 -1.28 -6.10 29.94
N SER A 341 -1.47 -5.18 30.89
CA SER A 341 -2.32 -4.02 30.72
C SER A 341 -1.60 -2.93 29.91
N THR A 342 -2.27 -2.37 28.90
CA THR A 342 -1.70 -1.42 27.92
C THR A 342 -2.62 -0.24 27.69
N VAL A 343 -2.04 0.95 27.45
CA VAL A 343 -2.81 2.14 27.03
C VAL A 343 -3.11 2.06 25.53
N GLU A 344 -2.28 1.36 24.75
CA GLU A 344 -2.56 1.06 23.34
C GLU A 344 -3.88 0.32 23.13
N GLY A 345 -4.34 -0.49 24.10
CA GLY A 345 -5.66 -1.12 24.05
C GLY A 345 -6.79 -0.09 23.96
N TYR A 346 -6.74 0.94 24.81
CA TYR A 346 -7.69 2.06 24.80
C TYR A 346 -7.57 2.92 23.54
N ILE A 347 -6.34 3.28 23.13
CA ILE A 347 -6.10 4.07 21.92
C ILE A 347 -6.67 3.34 20.69
N THR A 348 -6.40 2.04 20.58
CA THR A 348 -6.90 1.21 19.48
C THR A 348 -8.42 1.12 19.52
N ALA A 349 -9.02 0.89 20.69
CA ALA A 349 -10.48 0.84 20.83
C ALA A 349 -11.12 2.18 20.41
N LEU A 350 -10.61 3.31 20.88
CA LEU A 350 -11.13 4.62 20.48
C LEU A 350 -11.00 4.87 18.97
N LYS A 351 -9.84 4.54 18.37
CA LYS A 351 -9.61 4.64 16.92
C LYS A 351 -10.52 3.72 16.11
N CYS A 352 -10.83 2.53 16.63
CA CYS A 352 -11.80 1.61 16.05
C CYS A 352 -13.26 2.03 16.30
N GLY A 353 -13.51 3.19 16.93
CA GLY A 353 -14.83 3.76 17.12
C GLY A 353 -15.60 3.20 18.31
N TYR A 354 -14.96 2.51 19.26
CA TYR A 354 -15.60 2.09 20.49
C TYR A 354 -15.97 3.32 21.34
N LYS A 355 -17.16 3.29 21.95
CA LYS A 355 -17.74 4.40 22.74
C LYS A 355 -17.90 4.08 24.22
N LEU A 356 -17.87 2.79 24.58
CA LEU A 356 -17.84 2.33 25.96
C LEU A 356 -16.60 1.47 26.16
N LEU A 357 -15.77 1.85 27.13
CA LEU A 357 -14.51 1.20 27.46
C LEU A 357 -14.54 0.79 28.92
N GLU A 358 -14.02 -0.40 29.22
CA GLU A 358 -13.87 -0.88 30.58
C GLU A 358 -12.50 -0.50 31.13
N ARG A 359 -12.52 0.08 32.33
CA ARG A 359 -11.30 0.39 33.09
C ARG A 359 -10.91 -0.76 34.00
N LYS A 360 -9.62 -0.87 34.30
CA LYS A 360 -9.08 -1.82 35.28
C LYS A 360 -9.58 -1.55 36.69
#